data_AF-A0A7W1ZWC9-F1
#
_entry.id   AF-A0A7W1ZWC9-F1
#
_cell.length_a   1.000
_cell.length_b   1.000
_cell.length_c   1.000
_cell.angle_alpha   90.00
_cell.angle_beta   90.00
_cell.angle_gamma   90.00
#
_symmetry.space_group_name_H-M   'P 1'
#
loop_
_entity.id
_entity.type
_entity.pdbx_description
1 polymer ?
#
loop_
_entity_poly.entity_id
_entity_poly.type
_entity_poly.pdbx_seq_one_letter_code
_entity_poly.pdbx_strand_id
1 'polypeptide(L)'
;MNKLTFLFLFALPIASSAQKKQFTFEQLFRGRYPAVFTNLPDISGWADDDHYLQVKDSAGKEITYSVDALTGRSVLYAKPAEPALPQIDSARNITASPDGRFVAYTRKNNLFIKERLSGKETALTTDGSDSVMNGYASWVYYEEILGRVSHYKAFWWSPDSKQIAYMHFDDSHVPVFPIYIAEGQHGFLENQRYPKAGDHNPEVKIGIVQITGGPAVWADFKPADDQYFGQPEWTPGNELWVQWMNRRQNNLIVYKIDKNNGSKKEIYNEKQDTWIALDDLDRFTFLSDNKSFIFKSDKDGWDNLYHFDINGKLINQITKGNFWNTEIIYLDQKNKQVYIRARKDNSSRFDVYKV
;
A
#
# COMPACT_ATOMS: atom_id res chain seq x y z
N MET A 1 49.93 -57.69 -48.15
CA MET A 1 48.70 -58.43 -47.79
C MET A 1 48.18 -57.87 -46.47
N ASN A 2 47.23 -56.93 -46.55
CA ASN A 2 46.73 -56.17 -45.40
C ASN A 2 45.56 -56.91 -44.74
N LYS A 3 45.63 -57.13 -43.43
CA LYS A 3 44.54 -57.68 -42.62
C LYS A 3 43.60 -56.55 -42.18
N LEU A 4 42.32 -56.72 -42.48
CA LEU A 4 41.22 -55.90 -41.98
C LEU A 4 40.97 -56.18 -40.50
N THR A 5 40.83 -55.14 -39.69
CA THR A 5 40.30 -55.21 -38.32
C THR A 5 39.02 -54.38 -38.27
N PHE A 6 37.88 -55.03 -38.04
CA PHE A 6 36.57 -54.37 -37.86
C PHE A 6 36.43 -53.93 -36.40
N LEU A 7 36.21 -52.63 -36.18
CA LEU A 7 35.88 -52.07 -34.87
C LEU A 7 34.35 -51.88 -34.79
N PHE A 8 33.69 -52.58 -33.88
CA PHE A 8 32.28 -52.34 -33.56
C PHE A 8 32.17 -51.16 -32.58
N LEU A 9 31.54 -50.06 -32.99
CA LEU A 9 31.09 -49.01 -32.07
C LEU A 9 29.75 -49.42 -31.45
N PHE A 10 29.73 -49.63 -30.13
CA PHE A 10 28.50 -49.68 -29.36
C PHE A 10 28.06 -48.25 -29.01
N ALA A 11 26.91 -47.82 -29.53
CA ALA A 11 26.22 -46.62 -29.07
C ALA A 11 25.35 -47.00 -27.85
N LEU A 12 25.73 -46.53 -26.66
CA LEU A 12 24.90 -46.63 -25.45
C LEU A 12 23.90 -45.45 -25.42
N PRO A 13 22.59 -45.70 -25.24
CA PRO A 13 21.64 -44.62 -25.06
C PRO A 13 21.81 -44.03 -23.65
N ILE A 14 22.19 -42.75 -23.56
CA ILE A 14 22.19 -42.02 -22.30
C ILE A 14 20.74 -41.64 -21.99
N ALA A 15 20.04 -42.47 -21.22
CA ALA A 15 18.79 -42.08 -20.60
C ALA A 15 19.09 -41.11 -19.45
N SER A 16 18.80 -39.83 -19.66
CA SER A 16 18.76 -38.83 -18.59
C SER A 16 17.53 -39.11 -17.71
N SER A 17 17.72 -39.86 -16.63
CA SER A 17 16.74 -39.95 -15.57
C SER A 17 16.88 -38.72 -14.68
N ALA A 18 15.93 -37.78 -14.79
CA ALA A 18 15.83 -36.68 -13.84
C ALA A 18 15.62 -37.26 -12.42
N GLN A 19 16.65 -37.16 -11.58
CA GLN A 19 16.61 -37.72 -10.23
C GLN A 19 15.66 -36.88 -9.37
N LYS A 20 14.47 -37.42 -9.07
CA LYS A 20 13.57 -36.81 -8.08
C LYS A 20 14.24 -36.90 -6.72
N LYS A 21 14.87 -35.80 -6.27
CA LYS A 21 15.45 -35.70 -4.93
C LYS A 21 14.31 -35.69 -3.91
N GLN A 22 14.21 -36.73 -3.09
CA GLN A 22 13.25 -36.76 -1.98
C GLN A 22 13.79 -35.92 -0.81
N PHE A 23 12.96 -35.02 -0.29
CA PHE A 23 13.29 -34.20 0.88
C PHE A 23 13.22 -35.03 2.16
N THR A 24 14.16 -34.82 3.08
CA THR A 24 14.16 -35.46 4.40
C THR A 24 13.21 -34.75 5.36
N PHE A 25 12.82 -35.43 6.46
CA PHE A 25 12.01 -34.85 7.52
C PHE A 25 12.63 -33.55 8.09
N GLU A 26 13.94 -33.53 8.30
CA GLU A 26 14.65 -32.34 8.77
C GLU A 26 14.60 -31.18 7.75
N GLN A 27 14.64 -31.49 6.45
CA GLN A 27 14.54 -30.49 5.38
C GLN A 27 13.12 -29.93 5.24
N LEU A 28 12.09 -30.73 5.51
CA LEU A 28 10.69 -30.31 5.42
C LEU A 28 10.20 -29.58 6.68
N PHE A 29 10.68 -29.95 7.86
CA PHE A 29 10.04 -29.55 9.13
C PHE A 29 10.95 -28.84 10.13
N ARG A 30 12.28 -28.78 9.90
CA ARG A 30 13.22 -28.15 10.85
C ARG A 30 14.02 -26.97 10.29
N GLY A 31 13.68 -26.50 9.08
CA GLY A 31 14.24 -25.28 8.49
C GLY A 31 15.75 -25.31 8.21
N ARG A 32 16.39 -26.50 8.25
CA ARG A 32 17.83 -26.65 7.98
C ARG A 32 18.06 -26.98 6.51
N TYR A 33 18.22 -25.94 5.70
CA TYR A 33 18.60 -26.07 4.29
C TYR A 33 20.14 -26.01 4.14
N PRO A 34 20.83 -27.07 3.66
CA PRO A 34 21.92 -26.84 2.72
C PRO A 34 21.25 -26.42 1.40
N ALA A 35 21.49 -25.16 0.99
CA ALA A 35 20.83 -24.47 -0.12
C ALA A 35 20.61 -25.37 -1.36
N VAL A 36 19.41 -25.93 -1.50
CA VAL A 36 18.98 -26.60 -2.74
C VAL A 36 18.56 -25.56 -3.79
N PHE A 37 18.31 -24.33 -3.33
CA PHE A 37 17.99 -23.17 -4.13
C PHE A 37 18.91 -22.03 -3.70
N THR A 38 19.44 -21.30 -4.68
CA THR A 38 20.02 -19.98 -4.44
C THR A 38 18.86 -18.99 -4.49
N ASN A 39 18.68 -18.19 -3.44
CA ASN A 39 17.72 -17.09 -3.52
C ASN A 39 18.10 -16.21 -4.71
N LEU A 40 17.11 -15.91 -5.56
CA LEU A 40 17.32 -14.88 -6.56
C LEU A 40 17.60 -13.56 -5.81
N PRO A 41 18.47 -12.70 -6.35
CA PRO A 41 18.64 -11.36 -5.79
C PRO A 41 17.28 -10.66 -5.79
N ASP A 42 16.92 -10.09 -4.65
CA ASP A 42 15.69 -9.32 -4.56
C ASP A 42 15.95 -7.90 -5.09
N ILE A 43 15.06 -7.41 -5.95
CA ILE A 43 15.16 -6.06 -6.52
C ILE A 43 14.15 -5.18 -5.78
N SER A 44 14.66 -4.29 -4.93
CA SER A 44 13.81 -3.50 -4.03
C SER A 44 13.40 -2.13 -4.60
N GLY A 45 13.89 -1.76 -5.78
CA GLY A 45 13.52 -0.52 -6.46
C GLY A 45 14.63 0.04 -7.36
N TRP A 46 14.56 1.34 -7.63
CA TRP A 46 15.58 2.11 -8.37
C TRP A 46 16.18 3.20 -7.47
N ALA A 47 17.50 3.39 -7.55
CA ALA A 47 18.20 4.48 -6.88
C ALA A 47 18.11 5.78 -7.68
N ASP A 48 18.13 5.65 -9.00
CA ASP A 48 18.03 6.71 -10.01
C ASP A 48 17.64 6.08 -11.36
N ASP A 49 17.66 6.85 -12.44
CA ASP A 49 17.25 6.40 -13.77
C ASP A 49 18.14 5.27 -14.35
N ASP A 50 19.37 5.12 -13.87
CA ASP A 50 20.37 4.20 -14.43
C ASP A 50 20.74 3.05 -13.47
N HIS A 51 20.32 3.10 -12.19
CA HIS A 51 20.71 2.11 -11.19
C HIS A 51 19.53 1.50 -10.43
N TYR A 52 19.44 0.17 -10.43
CA TYR A 52 18.47 -0.57 -9.62
C TYR A 52 19.06 -0.99 -8.28
N LEU A 53 18.21 -1.13 -7.26
CA LEU A 53 18.59 -1.58 -5.92
C LEU A 53 18.45 -3.10 -5.81
N GLN A 54 19.56 -3.77 -5.53
CA GLN A 54 19.64 -5.21 -5.36
C GLN A 54 19.96 -5.57 -3.91
N VAL A 55 19.07 -6.30 -3.26
CA VAL A 55 19.28 -6.83 -1.90
C VAL A 55 19.93 -8.22 -2.00
N LYS A 56 21.03 -8.39 -1.27
CA LYS A 56 21.73 -9.68 -1.12
C LYS A 56 21.82 -10.03 0.35
N ASP A 57 21.51 -11.28 0.68
CA ASP A 57 21.84 -11.85 1.99
C ASP A 57 23.35 -12.13 2.04
N SER A 58 24.01 -11.54 3.03
CA SER A 58 25.40 -11.84 3.39
C SER A 58 25.45 -12.19 4.87
N ALA A 59 25.50 -13.49 5.17
CA ALA A 59 25.61 -14.05 6.52
C ALA A 59 24.46 -13.67 7.47
N GLY A 60 23.22 -13.69 6.98
CA GLY A 60 22.02 -13.38 7.75
C GLY A 60 21.74 -11.88 7.87
N LYS A 61 22.45 -11.06 7.10
CA LYS A 61 22.22 -9.62 6.99
C LYS A 61 21.95 -9.25 5.54
N GLU A 62 20.83 -8.59 5.32
CA GLU A 62 20.50 -8.00 4.04
C GLU A 62 21.37 -6.76 3.77
N ILE A 63 22.04 -6.76 2.63
CA ILE A 63 22.88 -5.67 2.15
C ILE A 63 22.33 -5.21 0.81
N THR A 64 22.06 -3.91 0.69
CA THR A 64 21.57 -3.31 -0.56
C THR A 64 22.73 -2.77 -1.39
N TYR A 65 22.72 -3.10 -2.67
CA TYR A 65 23.64 -2.58 -3.67
C TYR A 65 22.88 -1.72 -4.67
N SER A 66 23.50 -0.62 -5.10
CA SER A 66 23.07 0.12 -6.29
C SER A 66 23.79 -0.50 -7.48
N VAL A 67 23.03 -1.00 -8.46
CA VAL A 67 23.55 -1.74 -9.60
C VAL A 67 23.21 -1.00 -10.87
N ASP A 68 24.25 -0.59 -11.60
CA ASP A 68 24.13 0.03 -12.92
C ASP A 68 23.42 -0.96 -13.86
N ALA A 69 22.29 -0.53 -14.41
CA ALA A 69 21.40 -1.37 -15.20
C ALA A 69 22.01 -1.81 -16.54
N LEU A 70 22.97 -1.05 -17.08
CA LEU A 70 23.62 -1.33 -18.37
C LEU A 70 24.84 -2.24 -18.22
N THR A 71 25.63 -2.01 -17.18
CA THR A 71 26.95 -2.64 -17.00
C THR A 71 26.93 -3.75 -15.95
N GLY A 72 25.90 -3.81 -15.09
CA GLY A 72 25.81 -4.74 -13.97
C GLY A 72 26.80 -4.45 -12.83
N ARG A 73 27.51 -3.32 -12.88
CA ARG A 73 28.45 -2.91 -11.82
C ARG A 73 27.65 -2.52 -10.59
N SER A 74 27.97 -3.15 -9.46
CA SER A 74 27.29 -2.90 -8.19
C SER A 74 28.19 -2.19 -7.19
N VAL A 75 27.69 -1.11 -6.58
CA VAL A 75 28.30 -0.46 -5.42
C VAL A 75 27.40 -0.61 -4.20
N LEU A 76 27.95 -0.57 -3.00
CA LEU A 76 27.14 -0.59 -1.78
C LEU A 76 26.21 0.63 -1.79
N TYR A 77 24.90 0.41 -1.66
CA TYR A 77 23.95 1.51 -1.57
C TYR A 77 23.87 2.01 -0.14
N ALA A 78 24.20 3.28 0.05
CA ALA A 78 23.90 4.01 1.28
C ALA A 78 22.67 4.88 1.03
N LYS A 79 21.52 4.50 1.60
CA LYS A 79 20.31 5.31 1.54
C LYS A 79 20.64 6.72 2.07
N PRO A 80 20.33 7.80 1.32
CA PRO A 80 20.49 9.15 1.83
C PRO A 80 19.80 9.29 3.19
N ALA A 81 20.47 9.90 4.16
CA ALA A 81 19.91 10.08 5.49
C ALA A 81 18.68 10.99 5.39
N GLU A 82 17.49 10.40 5.54
CA GLU A 82 16.28 11.19 5.76
C GLU A 82 16.45 11.97 7.07
N PRO A 83 16.06 13.25 7.12
CA PRO A 83 16.10 14.00 8.36
C PRO A 83 15.36 13.25 9.44
N ALA A 84 16.05 12.91 10.53
CA ALA A 84 15.44 12.17 11.63
C ALA A 84 14.15 12.88 12.10
N LEU A 85 13.09 12.10 12.24
CA LEU A 85 11.86 12.57 12.86
C LEU A 85 12.14 12.86 14.34
N PRO A 86 11.52 13.90 14.92
CA PRO A 86 11.69 14.21 16.33
C PRO A 86 11.17 13.03 17.18
N GLN A 87 11.92 12.69 18.23
CA GLN A 87 11.44 11.81 19.29
C GLN A 87 10.38 12.58 20.09
N ILE A 88 9.15 12.10 20.10
CA ILE A 88 8.04 12.69 20.84
C ILE A 88 7.48 11.62 21.75
N ASP A 89 7.51 11.88 23.06
CA ASP A 89 7.06 10.91 24.06
C ASP A 89 5.60 10.50 23.83
N SER A 90 5.36 9.19 23.92
CA SER A 90 4.05 8.55 23.74
C SER A 90 3.34 8.86 22.41
N ALA A 91 4.04 9.42 21.43
CA ALA A 91 3.50 9.68 20.09
C ALA A 91 3.56 8.43 19.21
N ARG A 92 2.55 8.28 18.36
CA ARG A 92 2.50 7.27 17.29
C ARG A 92 2.30 7.96 15.95
N ASN A 93 2.54 7.22 14.87
CA ASN A 93 2.31 7.66 13.49
C ASN A 93 3.02 8.96 13.11
N ILE A 94 4.18 9.27 13.68
CA ILE A 94 4.91 10.52 13.40
C ILE A 94 5.22 10.60 11.90
N THR A 95 4.67 11.62 11.23
CA THR A 95 4.75 11.80 9.77
C THR A 95 5.11 13.25 9.47
N ALA A 96 6.22 13.47 8.76
CA ALA A 96 6.61 14.81 8.31
C ALA A 96 5.64 15.39 7.28
N SER A 97 5.47 16.71 7.30
CA SER A 97 4.80 17.43 6.21
C SER A 97 5.62 17.37 4.92
N PRO A 98 5.01 17.53 3.73
CA PRO A 98 5.72 17.53 2.45
C PRO A 98 6.91 18.51 2.38
N ASP A 99 6.75 19.71 2.93
CA ASP A 99 7.80 20.73 3.05
C ASP A 99 8.79 20.48 4.22
N GLY A 100 8.59 19.42 5.00
CA GLY A 100 9.44 19.01 6.10
C GLY A 100 9.47 19.95 7.30
N ARG A 101 8.64 20.99 7.37
CA ARG A 101 8.64 21.99 8.48
C ARG A 101 7.86 21.54 9.70
N PHE A 102 6.88 20.66 9.52
CA PHE A 102 6.00 20.17 10.57
C PHE A 102 6.05 18.65 10.64
N VAL A 103 5.62 18.11 11.78
CA VAL A 103 5.25 16.70 11.91
C VAL A 103 3.84 16.60 12.46
N ALA A 104 3.06 15.68 11.90
CA ALA A 104 1.76 15.27 12.40
C ALA A 104 1.94 13.93 13.11
N TYR A 105 1.21 13.72 14.20
CA TYR A 105 1.30 12.48 14.97
C TYR A 105 0.04 12.30 15.81
N THR A 106 -0.18 11.07 16.29
CA THR A 106 -1.27 10.74 17.20
C THR A 106 -0.72 10.50 18.60
N ARG A 107 -1.46 10.93 19.63
CA ARG A 107 -1.12 10.66 21.04
C ARG A 107 -2.41 10.61 21.84
N LYS A 108 -2.61 9.52 22.60
CA LYS A 108 -3.86 9.28 23.35
C LYS A 108 -5.11 9.51 22.48
N ASN A 109 -5.13 8.88 21.30
CA ASN A 109 -6.21 8.92 20.33
C ASN A 109 -6.60 10.33 19.81
N ASN A 110 -5.72 11.31 19.98
CA ASN A 110 -5.86 12.67 19.45
C ASN A 110 -4.75 12.98 18.43
N LEU A 111 -5.08 13.84 17.47
CA LEU A 111 -4.18 14.30 16.41
C LEU A 111 -3.49 15.61 16.81
N PHE A 112 -2.19 15.68 16.58
CA PHE A 112 -1.34 16.84 16.92
C PHE A 112 -0.45 17.23 15.74
N ILE A 113 -0.09 18.52 15.72
CA ILE A 113 0.99 19.08 14.88
C ILE A 113 2.10 19.58 15.79
N LYS A 114 3.35 19.38 15.36
CA LYS A 114 4.51 20.03 15.95
C LYS A 114 5.36 20.69 14.87
N GLU A 115 5.63 21.98 15.02
CA GLU A 115 6.61 22.69 14.20
C GLU A 115 8.02 22.26 14.63
N ARG A 116 8.85 21.85 13.67
CA ARG A 116 10.15 21.22 13.98
C ARG A 116 11.18 22.20 14.53
N LEU A 117 11.17 23.46 14.07
CA LEU A 117 12.17 24.46 14.46
C LEU A 117 11.87 25.06 15.84
N SER A 118 10.64 25.56 16.04
CA SER A 118 10.25 26.17 17.31
C SER A 118 9.92 25.14 18.39
N GLY A 119 9.60 23.91 17.99
CA GLY A 119 9.05 22.88 18.87
C GLY A 119 7.61 23.15 19.28
N LYS A 120 6.95 24.20 18.76
CA LYS A 120 5.56 24.54 19.08
C LYS A 120 4.65 23.40 18.69
N GLU A 121 3.84 22.97 19.65
CA GLU A 121 2.86 21.91 19.49
C GLU A 121 1.45 22.52 19.42
N THR A 122 0.56 21.89 18.64
CA THR A 122 -0.82 22.30 18.48
C THR A 122 -1.69 21.04 18.43
N ALA A 123 -2.64 20.92 19.35
CA ALA A 123 -3.66 19.88 19.32
C ALA A 123 -4.68 20.23 18.23
N LEU A 124 -4.91 19.29 17.31
CA LEU A 124 -5.94 19.43 16.27
C LEU A 124 -7.28 18.84 16.72
N THR A 125 -7.23 17.84 17.61
CA THR A 125 -8.41 17.20 18.21
C THR A 125 -8.19 17.02 19.71
N THR A 126 -9.29 16.89 20.46
CA THR A 126 -9.24 16.77 21.93
C THR A 126 -10.26 15.77 22.51
N ASP A 127 -11.07 15.13 21.68
CA ASP A 127 -12.15 14.22 22.07
C ASP A 127 -11.74 12.73 22.10
N GLY A 128 -10.47 12.43 21.81
CA GLY A 128 -9.96 11.06 21.83
C GLY A 128 -10.18 10.37 23.19
N SER A 129 -10.62 9.12 23.14
CA SER A 129 -10.94 8.26 24.29
C SER A 129 -10.68 6.80 23.94
N ASP A 130 -11.00 5.85 24.83
CA ASP A 130 -10.82 4.41 24.57
C ASP A 130 -11.66 3.90 23.38
N SER A 131 -12.72 4.61 22.99
CA SER A 131 -13.56 4.26 21.83
C SER A 131 -13.60 5.34 20.75
N VAL A 132 -12.90 6.46 20.92
CA VAL A 132 -12.87 7.54 19.92
C VAL A 132 -11.44 7.76 19.47
N MET A 133 -11.18 7.64 18.17
CA MET A 133 -9.85 7.81 17.59
C MET A 133 -9.81 8.88 16.50
N ASN A 134 -8.84 9.77 16.60
CA ASN A 134 -8.59 10.83 15.61
C ASN A 134 -7.27 10.60 14.89
N GLY A 135 -7.32 10.31 13.59
CA GLY A 135 -6.12 10.05 12.79
C GLY A 135 -5.39 8.75 13.16
N TYR A 136 -5.94 7.96 14.08
CA TYR A 136 -5.49 6.62 14.43
C TYR A 136 -6.60 5.64 14.01
N ALA A 137 -6.23 4.57 13.30
CA ALA A 137 -7.20 3.64 12.75
C ALA A 137 -7.88 2.79 13.84
N SER A 138 -9.20 2.61 13.73
CA SER A 138 -9.90 1.51 14.40
C SER A 138 -9.32 0.16 13.95
N TRP A 139 -9.49 -0.89 14.76
CA TRP A 139 -8.90 -2.20 14.51
C TRP A 139 -9.27 -2.77 13.14
N VAL A 140 -10.56 -2.76 12.78
CA VAL A 140 -11.02 -3.29 11.49
C VAL A 140 -10.47 -2.46 10.32
N TYR A 141 -10.26 -1.16 10.51
CA TYR A 141 -9.66 -0.30 9.51
C TYR A 141 -8.17 -0.57 9.34
N TYR A 142 -7.44 -0.79 10.44
CA TYR A 142 -6.02 -1.12 10.38
C TYR A 142 -5.78 -2.51 9.76
N GLU A 143 -6.59 -3.51 10.10
CA GLU A 143 -6.37 -4.89 9.65
C GLU A 143 -6.93 -5.14 8.24
N GLU A 144 -8.14 -4.65 7.94
CA GLU A 144 -8.92 -5.12 6.78
C GLU A 144 -9.18 -4.03 5.71
N ILE A 145 -9.08 -2.74 6.02
CA ILE A 145 -9.47 -1.65 5.08
C ILE A 145 -8.28 -0.83 4.58
N LEU A 146 -7.50 -0.24 5.50
CA LEU A 146 -6.28 0.52 5.18
C LEU A 146 -5.04 -0.38 5.16
N GLY A 147 -5.16 -1.59 5.71
CA GLY A 147 -4.11 -2.58 5.81
C GLY A 147 -3.01 -2.22 6.81
N ARG A 148 -2.24 -3.25 7.20
CA ARG A 148 -1.16 -3.11 8.21
C ARG A 148 -0.06 -2.14 7.81
N VAL A 149 0.11 -1.93 6.50
CA VAL A 149 1.04 -0.96 5.91
C VAL A 149 0.75 0.48 6.33
N SER A 150 -0.48 0.79 6.74
CA SER A 150 -0.83 2.09 7.32
C SER A 150 -0.17 2.33 8.69
N HIS A 151 0.28 1.27 9.37
CA HIS A 151 0.81 1.32 10.74
C HIS A 151 -0.11 2.03 11.73
N TYR A 152 -1.43 1.82 11.62
CA TYR A 152 -2.49 2.50 12.39
C TYR A 152 -2.67 4.00 12.06
N LYS A 153 -1.95 4.55 11.08
CA LYS A 153 -2.15 5.95 10.66
C LYS A 153 -3.42 6.06 9.83
N ALA A 154 -4.30 6.99 10.21
CA ALA A 154 -5.50 7.34 9.47
C ALA A 154 -5.59 8.87 9.24
N PHE A 155 -4.46 9.47 8.88
CA PHE A 155 -4.36 10.88 8.49
C PHE A 155 -3.37 11.08 7.34
N TRP A 156 -3.58 12.12 6.54
CA TRP A 156 -2.85 12.41 5.31
C TRP A 156 -2.65 13.91 5.11
N TRP A 157 -1.39 14.31 4.88
CA TRP A 157 -1.00 15.69 4.63
C TRP A 157 -1.48 16.18 3.27
N SER A 158 -1.99 17.42 3.22
CA SER A 158 -2.16 18.11 1.96
C SER A 158 -0.81 18.39 1.28
N PRO A 159 -0.72 18.41 -0.07
CA PRO A 159 0.53 18.63 -0.79
C PRO A 159 1.22 19.96 -0.47
N ASP A 160 0.46 20.97 -0.04
CA ASP A 160 0.95 22.30 0.33
C ASP A 160 1.31 22.44 1.83
N SER A 161 1.29 21.34 2.59
CA SER A 161 1.57 21.28 4.02
C SER A 161 0.64 22.12 4.92
N LYS A 162 -0.54 22.53 4.47
CA LYS A 162 -1.43 23.43 5.25
C LYS A 162 -2.57 22.72 5.97
N GLN A 163 -2.94 21.53 5.50
CA GLN A 163 -4.13 20.83 5.96
C GLN A 163 -3.81 19.35 6.22
N ILE A 164 -4.57 18.76 7.14
CA ILE A 164 -4.61 17.33 7.35
C ILE A 164 -6.02 16.85 7.04
N ALA A 165 -6.13 15.85 6.15
CA ALA A 165 -7.31 15.01 6.08
C ALA A 165 -7.13 13.86 7.09
N TYR A 166 -8.16 13.51 7.86
CA TYR A 166 -8.07 12.43 8.83
C TYR A 166 -9.41 11.71 8.97
N MET A 167 -9.34 10.45 9.40
CA MET A 167 -10.53 9.70 9.84
C MET A 167 -10.73 9.90 11.34
N HIS A 168 -11.98 10.19 11.72
CA HIS A 168 -12.48 10.11 13.08
C HIS A 168 -13.33 8.86 13.20
N PHE A 169 -12.98 7.99 14.14
CA PHE A 169 -13.67 6.74 14.43
C PHE A 169 -14.39 6.83 15.76
N ASP A 170 -15.61 6.30 15.82
CA ASP A 170 -16.34 6.02 17.06
C ASP A 170 -16.68 4.52 17.12
N ASP A 171 -15.95 3.81 17.96
CA ASP A 171 -16.09 2.38 18.24
C ASP A 171 -17.04 2.10 19.42
N SER A 172 -17.76 3.10 19.96
CA SER A 172 -18.58 2.93 21.17
C SER A 172 -19.64 1.83 21.04
N HIS A 173 -20.19 1.66 19.82
CA HIS A 173 -21.17 0.64 19.48
C HIS A 173 -20.56 -0.68 18.95
N VAL A 174 -19.23 -0.74 18.80
CA VAL A 174 -18.55 -1.98 18.38
C VAL A 174 -18.40 -2.91 19.58
N PRO A 175 -18.78 -4.20 19.48
CA PRO A 175 -18.61 -5.15 20.56
C PRO A 175 -17.16 -5.28 21.03
N VAL A 176 -16.97 -5.49 22.34
CA VAL A 176 -15.66 -5.76 22.93
C VAL A 176 -15.40 -7.26 22.93
N PHE A 177 -14.26 -7.66 22.39
CA PHE A 177 -13.74 -9.01 22.39
C PHE A 177 -12.51 -9.09 23.32
N PRO A 178 -12.57 -9.87 24.42
CA PRO A 178 -11.43 -10.04 25.31
C PRO A 178 -10.44 -11.05 24.72
N ILE A 179 -9.17 -10.68 24.71
CA ILE A 179 -8.04 -11.49 24.26
C ILE A 179 -7.18 -11.81 25.47
N TYR A 180 -6.90 -13.09 25.71
CA TYR A 180 -6.02 -13.51 26.79
C TYR A 180 -4.56 -13.41 26.36
N ILE A 181 -3.80 -12.55 27.05
CA ILE A 181 -2.36 -12.38 26.86
C ILE A 181 -1.64 -13.11 27.99
N ALA A 182 -0.84 -14.12 27.63
CA ALA A 182 -0.15 -14.98 28.61
C ALA A 182 1.15 -14.38 29.15
N GLU A 183 1.45 -13.11 28.87
CA GLU A 183 2.66 -12.44 29.34
C GLU A 183 2.63 -12.17 30.85
N GLY A 184 3.76 -12.37 31.53
CA GLY A 184 3.87 -12.24 32.99
C GLY A 184 3.41 -13.48 33.75
N GLN A 185 3.45 -13.42 35.10
CA GLN A 185 3.16 -14.59 35.95
C GLN A 185 1.69 -15.03 35.91
N HIS A 186 0.78 -14.11 35.61
CA HIS A 186 -0.66 -14.34 35.69
C HIS A 186 -1.40 -14.08 34.37
N GLY A 187 -0.71 -13.60 33.33
CA GLY A 187 -1.34 -13.06 32.14
C GLY A 187 -2.20 -11.82 32.43
N PHE A 188 -2.84 -11.29 31.38
CA PHE A 188 -3.86 -10.24 31.48
C PHE A 188 -4.84 -10.34 30.31
N LEU A 189 -5.98 -9.64 30.41
CA LEU A 189 -6.93 -9.52 29.31
C LEU A 189 -6.71 -8.19 28.58
N GLU A 190 -6.53 -8.29 27.26
CA GLU A 190 -6.60 -7.16 26.35
C GLU A 190 -8.01 -7.07 25.78
N ASN A 191 -8.67 -5.93 25.94
CA ASN A 191 -10.04 -5.73 25.45
C ASN A 191 -10.01 -5.00 24.12
N GLN A 192 -10.32 -5.71 23.03
CA GLN A 192 -10.33 -5.15 21.68
C GLN A 192 -11.76 -4.88 21.21
N ARG A 193 -12.05 -3.70 20.69
CA ARG A 193 -13.27 -3.44 19.90
C ARG A 193 -13.15 -4.21 18.58
N TYR A 194 -13.97 -5.24 18.39
CA TYR A 194 -13.85 -6.20 17.29
C TYR A 194 -15.24 -6.51 16.73
N PRO A 195 -15.62 -5.95 15.57
CA PRO A 195 -16.88 -6.27 14.93
C PRO A 195 -16.78 -7.63 14.24
N LYS A 196 -17.55 -8.63 14.70
CA LYS A 196 -17.70 -9.88 13.95
C LYS A 196 -18.66 -9.65 12.77
N ALA A 197 -18.72 -10.63 11.87
CA ALA A 197 -19.64 -10.60 10.75
C ALA A 197 -21.08 -10.38 11.24
N GLY A 198 -21.71 -9.29 10.78
CA GLY A 198 -23.06 -8.88 11.16
C GLY A 198 -23.16 -7.89 12.32
N ASP A 199 -22.09 -7.68 13.09
CA ASP A 199 -22.05 -6.68 14.16
C ASP A 199 -21.99 -5.25 13.60
N HIS A 200 -22.27 -4.26 14.46
CA HIS A 200 -22.05 -2.86 14.12
C HIS A 200 -20.56 -2.58 13.90
N ASN A 201 -20.25 -1.94 12.78
CA ASN A 201 -18.94 -1.36 12.50
C ASN A 201 -18.71 -0.06 13.27
N PRO A 202 -17.46 0.43 13.34
CA PRO A 202 -17.17 1.80 13.73
C PRO A 202 -17.97 2.81 12.91
N GLU A 203 -18.48 3.86 13.55
CA GLU A 203 -18.91 5.05 12.81
C GLU A 203 -17.67 5.83 12.35
N VAL A 204 -17.67 6.30 11.10
CA VAL A 204 -16.49 6.95 10.51
C VAL A 204 -16.86 8.30 9.90
N LYS A 205 -16.07 9.32 10.23
CA LYS A 205 -16.11 10.65 9.60
C LYS A 205 -14.79 10.95 8.93
N ILE A 206 -14.84 11.68 7.81
CA ILE A 206 -13.65 12.26 7.17
C ILE A 206 -13.60 13.75 7.51
N GLY A 207 -12.58 14.15 8.25
CA GLY A 207 -12.35 15.54 8.67
C GLY A 207 -11.19 16.17 7.91
N ILE A 208 -11.29 17.48 7.65
CA ILE A 208 -10.22 18.31 7.10
C ILE A 208 -9.95 19.44 8.09
N VAL A 209 -8.73 19.52 8.60
CA VAL A 209 -8.36 20.51 9.62
C VAL A 209 -7.11 21.29 9.20
N GLN A 210 -7.08 22.58 9.51
CA GLN A 210 -5.90 23.41 9.29
C GLN A 210 -4.81 23.04 10.30
N ILE A 211 -3.54 23.08 9.90
CA ILE A 211 -2.42 22.77 10.80
C ILE A 211 -2.29 23.75 11.98
N THR A 212 -2.91 24.92 11.86
CA THR A 212 -3.01 25.94 12.91
C THR A 212 -4.05 25.60 13.98
N GLY A 213 -4.79 24.50 13.82
CA GLY A 213 -5.95 24.15 14.64
C GLY A 213 -7.24 24.82 14.15
N GLY A 214 -8.28 24.76 14.98
CA GLY A 214 -9.63 25.24 14.66
C GLY A 214 -10.60 24.08 14.36
N PRO A 215 -11.87 24.39 14.06
CA PRO A 215 -12.86 23.37 13.74
C PRO A 215 -12.51 22.64 12.45
N ALA A 216 -12.71 21.32 12.45
CA ALA A 216 -12.61 20.53 11.23
C ALA A 216 -13.82 20.81 10.30
N VAL A 217 -13.56 20.80 9.00
CA VAL A 217 -14.59 20.67 7.97
C VAL A 217 -14.85 19.19 7.77
N TRP A 218 -16.09 18.76 7.97
CA TRP A 218 -16.49 17.36 7.84
C TRP A 218 -17.05 17.09 6.45
N ALA A 219 -16.56 16.05 5.78
CA ALA A 219 -17.14 15.60 4.54
C ALA A 219 -18.60 15.15 4.77
N ASP A 220 -19.48 15.49 3.84
CA ASP A 220 -20.94 15.29 3.95
C ASP A 220 -21.34 13.82 3.74
N PHE A 221 -20.96 12.98 4.70
CA PHE A 221 -21.39 11.58 4.86
C PHE A 221 -22.14 11.44 6.18
N LYS A 222 -23.10 10.51 6.23
CA LYS A 222 -23.79 10.20 7.48
C LYS A 222 -22.96 9.17 8.24
N PRO A 223 -22.42 9.49 9.44
CA PRO A 223 -21.44 8.62 10.09
C PRO A 223 -22.00 7.24 10.48
N ALA A 224 -23.30 7.18 10.79
CA ALA A 224 -24.03 5.98 11.17
C ALA A 224 -24.43 5.07 9.98
N ASP A 225 -24.18 5.48 8.73
CA ASP A 225 -24.40 4.60 7.59
C ASP A 225 -23.35 3.46 7.59
N ASP A 226 -23.77 2.23 7.31
CA ASP A 226 -22.86 1.08 7.22
C ASP A 226 -22.05 1.14 5.90
N GLN A 227 -20.91 1.80 6.00
CA GLN A 227 -20.05 2.18 4.89
C GLN A 227 -18.58 2.07 5.31
N TYR A 228 -17.70 2.03 4.30
CA TYR A 228 -16.27 2.13 4.51
C TYR A 228 -15.68 3.26 3.69
N PHE A 229 -14.50 3.66 4.11
CA PHE A 229 -13.69 4.64 3.41
C PHE A 229 -12.31 4.04 3.17
N GLY A 230 -11.88 4.01 1.91
CA GLY A 230 -10.48 3.71 1.60
C GLY A 230 -9.57 4.87 1.99
N GLN A 231 -8.28 4.73 1.71
CA GLN A 231 -7.34 5.84 1.87
C GLN A 231 -7.82 7.07 1.05
N PRO A 232 -7.95 8.25 1.68
CA PRO A 232 -8.16 9.51 0.98
C PRO A 232 -6.92 9.87 0.17
N GLU A 233 -7.14 10.40 -1.02
CA GLU A 233 -6.09 10.80 -1.95
C GLU A 233 -6.08 12.31 -2.11
N TRP A 234 -4.91 12.91 -1.90
CA TRP A 234 -4.68 14.31 -2.26
C TRP A 234 -4.19 14.37 -3.70
N THR A 235 -4.96 15.01 -4.58
CA THR A 235 -4.51 15.21 -5.96
C THR A 235 -3.32 16.19 -5.99
N PRO A 236 -2.48 16.16 -7.04
CA PRO A 236 -1.44 17.17 -7.23
C PRO A 236 -1.97 18.61 -7.26
N GLY A 237 -3.24 18.79 -7.63
CA GLY A 237 -3.97 20.06 -7.57
C GLY A 237 -4.43 20.48 -6.17
N ASN A 238 -4.02 19.77 -5.12
CA ASN A 238 -4.40 20.00 -3.72
C ASN A 238 -5.92 19.83 -3.47
N GLU A 239 -6.55 18.92 -4.20
CA GLU A 239 -7.95 18.52 -3.99
C GLU A 239 -8.00 17.22 -3.17
N LEU A 240 -9.02 17.06 -2.32
CA LEU A 240 -9.19 15.83 -1.54
C LEU A 240 -10.20 14.91 -2.23
N TRP A 241 -9.77 13.71 -2.57
CA TRP A 241 -10.61 12.63 -3.04
C TRP A 241 -10.77 11.57 -1.96
N VAL A 242 -11.97 11.03 -1.81
CA VAL A 242 -12.33 10.04 -0.80
C VAL A 242 -12.97 8.85 -1.50
N GLN A 243 -12.39 7.68 -1.29
CA GLN A 243 -12.98 6.41 -1.71
C GLN A 243 -14.06 6.02 -0.70
N TRP A 244 -15.27 5.77 -1.17
CA TRP A 244 -16.42 5.31 -0.41
C TRP A 244 -16.85 3.93 -0.89
N MET A 245 -17.25 3.07 0.03
CA MET A 245 -17.70 1.72 -0.26
C MET A 245 -18.92 1.37 0.60
N ASN A 246 -19.89 0.65 0.03
CA ASN A 246 -20.99 0.10 0.81
C ASN A 246 -20.52 -1.08 1.70
N ARG A 247 -21.26 -1.43 2.75
CA ARG A 247 -20.96 -2.60 3.61
C ARG A 247 -20.70 -3.91 2.85
N ARG A 248 -21.40 -4.14 1.73
CA ARG A 248 -21.24 -5.33 0.89
C ARG A 248 -19.90 -5.36 0.12
N GLN A 249 -19.18 -4.24 0.08
CA GLN A 249 -17.89 -4.08 -0.58
C GLN A 249 -17.93 -4.36 -2.09
N ASN A 250 -18.99 -3.89 -2.76
CA ASN A 250 -19.19 -4.16 -4.18
C ASN A 250 -19.62 -2.93 -4.99
N ASN A 251 -19.56 -1.75 -4.37
CA ASN A 251 -19.84 -0.47 -5.00
C ASN A 251 -18.84 0.59 -4.52
N LEU A 252 -17.78 0.80 -5.31
CA LEU A 252 -16.79 1.83 -5.06
C LEU A 252 -17.26 3.14 -5.70
N ILE A 253 -17.32 4.20 -4.90
CA ILE A 253 -17.54 5.55 -5.39
C ILE A 253 -16.36 6.42 -4.93
N VAL A 254 -15.75 7.16 -5.85
CA VAL A 254 -14.72 8.15 -5.53
C VAL A 254 -15.39 9.52 -5.54
N TYR A 255 -15.33 10.20 -4.41
CA TYR A 255 -15.88 11.55 -4.25
C TYR A 255 -14.76 12.58 -4.12
N LYS A 256 -14.87 13.69 -4.83
CA LYS A 256 -14.14 14.92 -4.54
C LYS A 256 -14.86 15.67 -3.42
N ILE A 257 -14.12 16.07 -2.38
CA ILE A 257 -14.64 16.81 -1.23
C ILE A 257 -14.28 18.29 -1.33
N ASP A 258 -15.26 19.17 -1.15
CA ASP A 258 -15.04 20.60 -0.97
C ASP A 258 -14.48 20.86 0.42
N LYS A 259 -13.27 21.43 0.47
CA LYS A 259 -12.52 21.62 1.71
C LYS A 259 -13.06 22.75 2.60
N ASN A 260 -13.99 23.56 2.10
CA ASN A 260 -14.56 24.70 2.81
C ASN A 260 -15.88 24.33 3.50
N ASN A 261 -16.69 23.48 2.87
CA ASN A 261 -18.03 23.16 3.36
C ASN A 261 -18.33 21.65 3.49
N GLY A 262 -17.42 20.78 3.05
CA GLY A 262 -17.59 19.33 3.16
C GLY A 262 -18.47 18.68 2.10
N SER A 263 -19.12 19.46 1.24
CA SER A 263 -19.94 18.92 0.15
C SER A 263 -19.10 18.04 -0.77
N LYS A 264 -19.74 17.04 -1.38
CA LYS A 264 -19.06 16.02 -2.18
C LYS A 264 -19.59 15.94 -3.60
N LYS A 265 -18.71 15.68 -4.56
CA LYS A 265 -19.03 15.46 -5.97
C LYS A 265 -18.46 14.11 -6.42
N GLU A 266 -19.29 13.29 -7.03
CA GLU A 266 -18.87 12.00 -7.62
C GLU A 266 -17.88 12.23 -8.78
N ILE A 267 -16.77 11.49 -8.75
CA ILE A 267 -15.72 11.45 -9.79
C ILE A 267 -15.69 10.08 -10.46
N TYR A 268 -15.94 9.00 -9.70
CA TYR A 268 -15.92 7.65 -10.23
C TYR A 268 -16.93 6.78 -9.50
N ASN A 269 -17.51 5.80 -10.21
CA ASN A 269 -18.49 4.88 -9.67
C ASN A 269 -18.38 3.53 -10.37
N GLU A 270 -18.14 2.48 -9.59
CA GLU A 270 -17.94 1.13 -10.07
C GLU A 270 -18.69 0.14 -9.20
N LYS A 271 -19.48 -0.70 -9.86
CA LYS A 271 -20.18 -1.81 -9.24
C LYS A 271 -19.66 -3.12 -9.81
N GLN A 272 -19.45 -4.08 -8.93
CA GLN A 272 -19.09 -5.43 -9.31
C GLN A 272 -20.07 -6.43 -8.67
N ASP A 273 -20.29 -7.56 -9.33
CA ASP A 273 -21.13 -8.65 -8.79
C ASP A 273 -20.45 -9.38 -7.62
N THR A 274 -19.13 -9.31 -7.57
CA THR A 274 -18.23 -9.86 -6.55
C THR A 274 -17.93 -8.82 -5.46
N TRP A 275 -16.65 -8.60 -5.16
CA TRP A 275 -16.16 -7.60 -4.20
C TRP A 275 -15.13 -6.69 -4.90
N ILE A 276 -14.84 -5.55 -4.28
CA ILE A 276 -13.83 -4.59 -4.70
C ILE A 276 -12.89 -4.35 -3.51
N ALA A 277 -11.59 -4.50 -3.70
CA ALA A 277 -10.58 -4.21 -2.68
C ALA A 277 -10.51 -2.70 -2.39
N LEU A 278 -10.25 -2.30 -1.14
CA LEU A 278 -10.08 -0.88 -0.76
C LEU A 278 -8.63 -0.52 -0.41
N ASP A 279 -7.78 -1.52 -0.23
CA ASP A 279 -6.38 -1.42 0.14
C ASP A 279 -5.44 -1.31 -1.08
N ASP A 280 -5.99 -1.16 -2.29
CA ASP A 280 -5.23 -0.87 -3.52
C ASP A 280 -4.66 0.56 -3.50
N LEU A 281 -3.53 0.73 -2.83
CA LEU A 281 -2.84 2.02 -2.68
C LEU A 281 -2.32 2.59 -4.02
N ASP A 282 -2.16 1.78 -5.05
CA ASP A 282 -1.68 2.16 -6.38
C ASP A 282 -2.82 2.33 -7.41
N ARG A 283 -4.08 2.41 -6.95
CA ARG A 283 -5.27 2.56 -7.79
C ARG A 283 -5.24 3.81 -8.67
N PHE A 284 -4.66 4.91 -8.18
CA PHE A 284 -4.56 6.17 -8.89
C PHE A 284 -3.11 6.47 -9.26
N THR A 285 -2.87 6.82 -10.53
CA THR A 285 -1.60 7.39 -10.97
C THR A 285 -1.88 8.69 -11.72
N PHE A 286 -1.68 9.82 -11.04
CA PHE A 286 -1.89 11.15 -11.63
C PHE A 286 -0.79 11.48 -12.65
N LEU A 287 -1.18 12.04 -13.80
CA LEU A 287 -0.23 12.46 -14.84
C LEU A 287 0.37 13.83 -14.52
N SER A 288 1.52 14.13 -15.12
CA SER A 288 2.29 15.35 -14.80
C SER A 288 1.60 16.64 -15.24
N ASP A 289 0.57 16.53 -16.08
CA ASP A 289 -0.25 17.65 -16.53
C ASP A 289 -1.33 18.08 -15.51
N ASN A 290 -1.53 17.30 -14.44
CA ASN A 290 -2.58 17.47 -13.43
C ASN A 290 -4.01 17.54 -13.99
N LYS A 291 -4.22 17.04 -15.22
CA LYS A 291 -5.51 17.09 -15.93
C LYS A 291 -6.12 15.71 -16.14
N SER A 292 -5.35 14.66 -15.89
CA SER A 292 -5.81 13.28 -16.06
C SER A 292 -5.07 12.32 -15.14
N PHE A 293 -5.61 11.12 -15.00
CA PHE A 293 -5.05 10.07 -14.18
C PHE A 293 -5.27 8.71 -14.83
N ILE A 294 -4.38 7.77 -14.53
CA ILE A 294 -4.58 6.35 -14.81
C ILE A 294 -5.24 5.74 -13.57
N PHE A 295 -6.28 4.97 -13.80
CA PHE A 295 -7.03 4.22 -12.80
C PHE A 295 -6.83 2.73 -13.03
N LYS A 296 -6.45 2.00 -12.00
CA LYS A 296 -6.34 0.54 -12.02
C LYS A 296 -7.63 -0.09 -11.50
N SER A 297 -8.19 -1.05 -12.23
CA SER A 297 -9.44 -1.72 -11.88
C SER A 297 -9.56 -3.08 -12.52
N ASP A 298 -10.12 -4.03 -11.78
CA ASP A 298 -10.45 -5.38 -12.24
C ASP A 298 -11.90 -5.54 -12.69
N LYS A 299 -12.63 -4.43 -12.91
CA LYS A 299 -14.07 -4.45 -13.23
C LYS A 299 -14.47 -5.22 -14.49
N ASP A 300 -13.54 -5.47 -15.41
CA ASP A 300 -13.78 -6.30 -16.61
C ASP A 300 -13.32 -7.75 -16.42
N GLY A 301 -13.04 -8.15 -15.17
CA GLY A 301 -12.58 -9.46 -14.75
C GLY A 301 -11.05 -9.59 -14.69
N TRP A 302 -10.31 -8.55 -15.09
CA TRP A 302 -8.85 -8.54 -15.13
C TRP A 302 -8.31 -7.17 -14.75
N ASP A 303 -7.16 -7.16 -14.08
CA ASP A 303 -6.55 -5.97 -13.48
C ASP A 303 -5.99 -5.04 -14.57
N ASN A 304 -6.84 -4.16 -15.10
CA ASN A 304 -6.57 -3.33 -16.26
C ASN A 304 -6.42 -1.85 -15.91
N LEU A 305 -5.73 -1.11 -16.79
CA LEU A 305 -5.47 0.32 -16.66
C LEU A 305 -6.42 1.13 -17.56
N TYR A 306 -6.98 2.19 -16.98
CA TYR A 306 -7.95 3.08 -17.61
C TYR A 306 -7.50 4.52 -17.47
N HIS A 307 -7.48 5.28 -18.56
CA HIS A 307 -7.14 6.71 -18.56
C HIS A 307 -8.39 7.56 -18.43
N PHE A 308 -8.47 8.37 -17.38
CA PHE A 308 -9.58 9.28 -17.11
C PHE A 308 -9.10 10.73 -17.09
N ASP A 309 -9.96 11.66 -17.49
CA ASP A 309 -9.75 13.08 -17.18
C ASP A 309 -9.96 13.34 -15.68
N ILE A 310 -9.50 14.49 -15.18
CA ILE A 310 -9.59 14.85 -13.76
C ILE A 310 -11.03 14.98 -13.24
N ASN A 311 -12.03 15.03 -14.13
CA ASN A 311 -13.45 15.09 -13.77
C ASN A 311 -14.12 13.71 -13.78
N GLY A 312 -13.38 12.63 -14.07
CA GLY A 312 -13.91 11.27 -14.06
C GLY A 312 -14.43 10.77 -15.40
N LYS A 313 -14.22 11.52 -16.50
CA LYS A 313 -14.61 11.05 -17.83
C LYS A 313 -13.55 10.09 -18.37
N LEU A 314 -13.97 8.88 -18.75
CA LEU A 314 -13.07 7.92 -19.41
C LEU A 314 -12.59 8.50 -20.74
N ILE A 315 -11.27 8.60 -20.90
CA ILE A 315 -10.60 9.00 -22.14
C ILE A 315 -10.30 7.75 -22.98
N ASN A 316 -9.67 6.74 -22.37
CA ASN A 316 -9.27 5.51 -23.05
C ASN A 316 -9.07 4.35 -22.06
N GLN A 317 -9.29 3.11 -22.48
CA GLN A 317 -8.80 1.93 -21.77
C GLN A 317 -7.40 1.61 -22.29
N ILE A 318 -6.39 1.70 -21.42
CA ILE A 318 -4.98 1.56 -21.79
C ILE A 318 -4.67 0.09 -22.06
N THR A 319 -4.99 -0.80 -21.11
CA THR A 319 -4.75 -2.24 -21.26
C THR A 319 -6.04 -2.98 -21.51
N LYS A 320 -5.99 -3.97 -22.40
CA LYS A 320 -7.09 -4.90 -22.66
C LYS A 320 -6.53 -6.32 -22.70
N GLY A 321 -7.00 -7.17 -21.81
CA GLY A 321 -6.64 -8.57 -21.78
C GLY A 321 -6.55 -9.12 -20.37
N ASN A 322 -6.00 -10.32 -20.28
CA ASN A 322 -6.02 -11.12 -19.07
C ASN A 322 -4.88 -10.78 -18.11
N PHE A 323 -4.70 -9.48 -17.82
CA PHE A 323 -3.67 -9.02 -16.90
C PHE A 323 -4.11 -9.22 -15.45
N TRP A 324 -3.19 -9.67 -14.61
CA TRP A 324 -3.40 -9.88 -13.18
C TRP A 324 -2.20 -9.38 -12.38
N ASN A 325 -2.46 -8.69 -11.26
CA ASN A 325 -1.47 -7.93 -10.49
C ASN A 325 -0.67 -6.98 -11.40
N THR A 326 -1.39 -6.06 -12.04
CA THR A 326 -0.81 -5.06 -12.93
C THR A 326 -0.17 -3.94 -12.11
N GLU A 327 1.12 -3.74 -12.34
CA GLU A 327 1.93 -2.72 -11.69
C GLU A 327 2.52 -1.81 -12.77
N ILE A 328 2.30 -0.50 -12.66
CA ILE A 328 2.97 0.48 -13.53
C ILE A 328 4.41 0.63 -13.04
N ILE A 329 5.37 0.19 -13.86
CA ILE A 329 6.80 0.30 -13.53
C ILE A 329 7.44 1.55 -14.14
N TYR A 330 6.92 2.06 -15.26
CA TYR A 330 7.39 3.30 -15.87
C TYR A 330 6.34 3.94 -16.79
N LEU A 331 6.27 5.28 -16.76
CA LEU A 331 5.39 6.10 -17.60
C LEU A 331 6.21 7.04 -18.48
N ASP A 332 6.30 6.70 -19.77
CA ASP A 332 6.85 7.61 -20.78
C ASP A 332 5.74 8.51 -21.31
N GLN A 333 5.45 9.59 -20.58
CA GLN A 333 4.38 10.52 -20.95
C GLN A 333 4.69 11.27 -22.27
N LYS A 334 5.97 11.42 -22.62
CA LYS A 334 6.40 12.08 -23.86
C LYS A 334 6.02 11.26 -25.08
N ASN A 335 6.28 9.95 -25.03
CA ASN A 335 5.95 9.03 -26.12
C ASN A 335 4.59 8.34 -25.95
N LYS A 336 3.86 8.64 -24.86
CA LYS A 336 2.56 8.05 -24.50
C LYS A 336 2.62 6.53 -24.37
N GLN A 337 3.63 6.02 -23.68
CA GLN A 337 3.84 4.60 -23.44
C GLN A 337 3.76 4.28 -21.95
N VAL A 338 3.16 3.14 -21.63
CA VAL A 338 3.15 2.60 -20.27
C VAL A 338 3.92 1.28 -20.27
N TYR A 339 4.87 1.16 -19.36
CA TYR A 339 5.54 -0.10 -19.07
C TYR A 339 4.92 -0.67 -17.81
N ILE A 340 4.43 -1.90 -17.92
CA ILE A 340 3.76 -2.60 -16.82
C ILE A 340 4.45 -3.92 -16.52
N ARG A 341 4.40 -4.32 -15.25
CA ARG A 341 4.69 -5.68 -14.80
C ARG A 341 3.38 -6.35 -14.44
N ALA A 342 3.12 -7.53 -14.99
CA ALA A 342 1.87 -8.25 -14.76
C ALA A 342 2.01 -9.75 -15.00
N ARG A 343 1.06 -10.53 -14.48
CA ARG A 343 0.82 -11.91 -14.91
C ARG A 343 -0.21 -11.89 -16.03
N LYS A 344 0.08 -12.50 -17.17
CA LYS A 344 -0.89 -12.62 -18.26
C LYS A 344 -0.78 -13.95 -18.98
N ASP A 345 0.38 -14.24 -19.57
CA ASP A 345 0.55 -15.48 -20.35
C ASP A 345 0.75 -16.71 -19.45
N ASN A 346 1.29 -16.52 -18.25
CA ASN A 346 1.45 -17.57 -17.24
C ASN A 346 1.22 -17.00 -15.83
N SER A 347 0.30 -17.60 -15.08
CA SER A 347 -0.08 -17.15 -13.74
C SER A 347 1.01 -17.33 -12.68
N SER A 348 2.06 -18.11 -12.95
CA SER A 348 3.15 -18.37 -12.01
C SER A 348 4.36 -17.43 -12.18
N ARG A 349 4.35 -16.49 -13.14
CA ARG A 349 5.45 -15.56 -13.36
C ARG A 349 4.96 -14.16 -13.70
N PHE A 350 5.76 -13.16 -13.37
CA PHE A 350 5.56 -11.80 -13.83
C PHE A 350 6.39 -11.57 -15.09
N ASP A 351 5.78 -10.96 -16.08
CA ASP A 351 6.41 -10.52 -17.31
C ASP A 351 6.26 -8.99 -17.44
N VAL A 352 7.12 -8.36 -18.24
CA VAL A 352 7.06 -6.92 -18.52
C VAL A 352 6.43 -6.70 -19.89
N TYR A 353 5.48 -5.78 -19.95
CA TYR A 353 4.77 -5.39 -21.16
C TYR A 353 4.94 -3.89 -21.40
N LYS A 354 4.92 -3.51 -22.67
CA LYS A 354 4.83 -2.11 -23.11
C LYS A 354 3.52 -1.94 -23.86
N VAL A 355 2.76 -0.92 -23.49
CA VAL A 355 1.44 -0.60 -24.05
C VAL A 355 1.43 0.82 -24.60
#